data_AF-A0A2G5VUZ5-F1
#
_entry.id   AF-A0A2G5VUZ5-F1
#
_cell.length_a   1.000
_cell.length_b   1.000
_cell.length_c   1.000
_cell.angle_alpha   90.00
_cell.angle_beta   90.00
_cell.angle_gamma   90.00
#
_symmetry.space_group_name_H-M   'P 1'
#
loop_
_entity.id
_entity.type
_entity.pdbx_description
1 polymer ?
#
loop_
_entity_poly.entity_id
_entity_poly.type
_entity_poly.pdbx_seq_one_letter_code
_entity_poly.pdbx_strand_id
1 'polypeptide(L)'
;MDLRNPRRDRNDIFQLNVSGKIIDFQLCTNKKRAMASYQESENESVIVSIQNYLLDFFGSSMQYHWRFGYLQHYFIPRLKNVSFCIDICLEEDLKEMEKLETFFSSSPVFKWIGLKTMSTIKPFTPESKLYQAESIRISQFWDNFSLSAILRHFKGRQATVMCDRWENSEELIEFVNRWKSGEAFQKLEHLKFKFNRNEILDKGFLNEIGVKCIDATKQPPTHTLPKVYNWYYQQTEPTTDPIISHTYVVRATDNRVASILIQEDMSRSGEWIETIYFGVWDKTEEEFLKLID
;
A
#
# COMPACT_ATOMS: atom_id res chain seq x y z
N MET A 1 -3.40 -4.91 15.57
CA MET A 1 -3.31 -4.50 16.99
C MET A 1 -2.04 -5.14 17.52
N ASP A 2 -1.07 -4.37 18.02
CA ASP A 2 0.14 -4.93 18.63
C ASP A 2 -0.23 -5.38 20.06
N LEU A 3 -0.54 -6.66 20.20
CA LEU A 3 -1.24 -7.19 21.36
C LEU A 3 -0.31 -7.70 22.46
N ARG A 4 0.94 -8.06 22.14
CA ARG A 4 1.81 -8.83 23.03
C ARG A 4 2.87 -7.93 23.67
N ASN A 5 2.94 -7.91 25.00
CA ASN A 5 4.13 -7.42 25.70
C ASN A 5 5.01 -8.60 26.16
N PRO A 6 6.21 -8.81 25.57
CA PRO A 6 7.10 -9.90 25.98
C PRO A 6 7.82 -9.61 27.31
N ARG A 7 7.84 -8.36 27.78
CA ARG A 7 8.48 -7.95 29.04
C ARG A 7 7.42 -7.73 30.11
N ARG A 8 7.25 -8.72 31.01
CA ARG A 8 6.42 -8.57 32.21
C ARG A 8 7.11 -7.62 33.18
N ASP A 9 6.74 -6.34 33.18
CA ASP A 9 6.97 -5.50 34.35
C ASP A 9 5.88 -5.85 35.36
N ARG A 10 6.26 -6.25 36.58
CA ARG A 10 5.33 -6.81 37.58
C ARG A 10 4.33 -5.81 38.14
N ASN A 11 4.53 -4.52 37.86
CA ASN A 11 3.68 -3.46 38.36
C ASN A 11 2.61 -3.17 37.27
N ASP A 12 1.33 -3.18 37.66
CA ASP A 12 0.16 -2.83 36.84
C ASP A 12 -0.39 -3.90 35.86
N ILE A 13 -0.33 -5.18 36.24
CA ILE A 13 -1.08 -6.25 35.56
C ILE A 13 -2.51 -6.34 36.13
N PHE A 14 -3.52 -6.37 35.26
CA PHE A 14 -4.92 -6.60 35.62
C PHE A 14 -5.57 -7.60 34.67
N GLN A 15 -6.63 -8.27 35.12
CA GLN A 15 -7.30 -9.33 34.36
C GLN A 15 -8.63 -8.87 33.81
N LEU A 16 -8.95 -9.26 32.58
CA LEU A 16 -10.27 -9.08 31.98
C LEU A 16 -10.79 -10.41 31.44
N ASN A 17 -12.10 -10.63 31.59
CA ASN A 17 -12.81 -11.66 30.86
C ASN A 17 -13.18 -11.13 29.48
N VAL A 18 -12.60 -11.74 28.44
CA VAL A 18 -12.80 -11.35 27.04
C VAL A 18 -13.39 -12.54 26.31
N SER A 19 -14.71 -12.54 26.12
CA SER A 19 -15.49 -13.63 25.51
C SER A 19 -15.22 -15.01 26.15
N GLY A 20 -15.21 -15.06 27.48
CA GLY A 20 -15.06 -16.29 28.26
C GLY A 20 -13.62 -16.68 28.59
N LYS A 21 -12.62 -16.00 28.04
CA LYS A 21 -11.20 -16.21 28.38
C LYS A 21 -10.71 -15.10 29.31
N ILE A 22 -10.09 -15.49 30.42
CA ILE A 22 -9.36 -14.55 31.28
C ILE A 22 -8.02 -14.24 30.62
N ILE A 23 -7.76 -12.95 30.37
CA ILE A 23 -6.53 -12.47 29.74
C ILE A 23 -5.90 -11.43 30.68
N ASP A 24 -4.61 -11.60 30.93
CA ASP A 24 -3.81 -10.61 31.64
C ASP A 24 -3.53 -9.42 30.71
N PHE A 25 -3.76 -8.21 31.19
CA PHE A 25 -3.40 -6.97 30.52
C PHE A 25 -2.39 -6.21 31.37
N GLN A 26 -1.44 -5.56 30.71
CA GLN A 26 -0.45 -4.72 31.36
C GLN A 26 -0.52 -3.32 30.74
N LEU A 27 -0.51 -2.29 31.60
CA LEU A 27 -0.40 -0.91 31.13
C LEU A 27 1.03 -0.63 30.69
N CYS A 28 1.24 -0.48 29.38
CA CYS A 28 2.51 0.01 28.85
C CYS A 28 2.55 1.53 29.04
N THR A 29 3.23 1.99 30.09
CA THR A 29 3.36 3.41 30.46
C THR A 29 3.95 4.24 29.32
N ASN A 30 4.96 3.73 28.62
CA ASN A 30 5.59 4.40 27.48
C ASN A 30 4.67 4.55 26.26
N LYS A 31 3.81 3.55 25.99
CA LYS A 31 2.87 3.59 24.85
C LYS A 31 1.50 4.16 25.22
N LYS A 32 1.23 4.44 26.50
CA LYS A 32 -0.08 4.81 27.08
C LYS A 32 -1.21 3.87 26.61
N ARG A 33 -0.94 2.57 26.54
CA ARG A 33 -1.88 1.54 26.04
C ARG A 33 -1.82 0.28 26.87
N ALA A 34 -2.97 -0.36 27.08
CA ALA A 34 -3.03 -1.70 27.63
C ALA A 34 -2.59 -2.73 26.57
N MET A 35 -1.71 -3.64 26.95
CA MET A 35 -1.22 -4.73 26.10
C MET A 35 -1.57 -6.06 26.76
N ALA A 36 -2.03 -7.03 25.98
CA ALA A 36 -2.28 -8.38 26.49
C ALA A 36 -0.96 -9.09 26.78
N SER A 37 -0.90 -9.79 27.91
CA SER A 37 0.21 -10.64 28.33
C SER A 37 -0.24 -12.09 28.29
N TYR A 38 0.37 -12.88 27.40
CA TYR A 38 0.02 -14.28 27.21
C TYR A 38 1.22 -15.05 26.66
N GLN A 39 1.21 -16.37 26.82
CA GLN A 39 2.26 -17.23 26.28
C GLN A 39 2.09 -17.40 24.76
N GLU A 40 3.18 -17.62 24.04
CA GLU A 40 3.13 -17.77 22.57
C GLU A 40 2.23 -18.93 22.11
N SER A 41 2.18 -20.00 22.89
CA SER A 41 1.28 -21.14 22.69
C SER A 41 -0.21 -20.77 22.75
N GLU A 42 -0.56 -19.65 23.38
CA GLU A 42 -1.94 -19.17 23.52
C GLU A 42 -2.32 -18.11 22.49
N ASN A 43 -1.42 -17.74 21.57
CA ASN A 43 -1.58 -16.60 20.69
C ASN A 43 -2.88 -16.65 19.88
N GLU A 44 -3.18 -17.79 19.24
CA GLU A 44 -4.42 -17.96 18.49
C GLU A 44 -5.66 -17.83 19.38
N SER A 45 -5.67 -18.52 20.53
CA SER A 45 -6.79 -18.52 21.46
C SER A 45 -7.09 -17.12 22.00
N VAL A 46 -6.05 -16.37 22.39
CA VAL A 46 -6.19 -14.98 22.87
C VAL A 46 -6.73 -14.07 21.78
N ILE A 47 -6.16 -14.15 20.56
CA ILE A 47 -6.58 -13.29 19.46
C ILE A 47 -8.04 -13.58 19.07
N VAL A 48 -8.43 -14.84 18.97
CA VAL A 48 -9.81 -15.24 18.66
C VAL A 48 -10.77 -14.73 19.74
N SER A 49 -10.39 -14.83 21.02
CA SER A 49 -11.21 -14.32 22.13
C SER A 49 -11.44 -12.81 22.02
N ILE A 50 -10.38 -12.04 21.77
CA ILE A 50 -10.47 -10.59 21.57
C ILE A 50 -11.33 -10.27 20.35
N GLN A 51 -11.16 -11.02 19.25
CA GLN A 51 -11.94 -10.79 18.04
C GLN A 51 -13.44 -11.06 18.27
N ASN A 52 -13.78 -12.16 18.94
CA ASN A 52 -15.17 -12.49 19.26
C ASN A 52 -15.79 -11.39 20.13
N TYR A 53 -15.05 -10.89 21.13
CA TYR A 53 -15.53 -9.79 21.97
C TYR A 53 -15.81 -8.52 21.15
N LEU A 54 -14.93 -8.20 20.20
CA LEU A 54 -15.13 -7.06 19.30
C LEU A 54 -16.32 -7.27 18.36
N LEU A 55 -16.51 -8.48 17.84
CA LEU A 55 -17.66 -8.84 17.00
C LEU A 55 -18.98 -8.78 17.76
N ASP A 56 -19.00 -9.25 19.01
CA ASP A 56 -20.18 -9.17 19.88
C ASP A 56 -20.51 -7.71 20.23
N PHE A 57 -19.48 -6.88 20.43
CA PHE A 57 -19.65 -5.49 20.83
C PHE A 57 -20.01 -4.55 19.67
N PHE A 58 -19.33 -4.65 18.53
CA PHE A 58 -19.51 -3.75 17.38
C PHE A 58 -20.38 -4.36 16.25
N GLY A 59 -20.68 -5.65 16.33
CA GLY A 59 -21.41 -6.38 15.30
C GLY A 59 -20.51 -6.92 14.17
N SER A 60 -21.09 -7.80 13.36
CA SER A 60 -20.43 -8.49 12.24
C SER A 60 -20.38 -7.67 10.95
N SER A 61 -21.10 -6.55 10.88
CA SER A 61 -21.12 -5.64 9.72
C SER A 61 -19.90 -4.71 9.66
N MET A 62 -19.13 -4.60 10.75
CA MET A 62 -17.95 -3.76 10.80
C MET A 62 -16.79 -4.40 10.03
N GLN A 63 -16.04 -3.61 9.27
CA GLN A 63 -14.81 -4.08 8.65
C GLN A 63 -13.68 -4.02 9.67
N TYR A 64 -13.08 -5.16 9.96
CA TYR A 64 -11.91 -5.25 10.83
C TYR A 64 -10.65 -5.35 9.98
N HIS A 65 -9.63 -4.58 10.35
CA HIS A 65 -8.30 -4.67 9.75
C HIS A 65 -7.33 -5.30 10.74
N TRP A 66 -6.84 -6.51 10.41
CA TRP A 66 -5.73 -7.08 11.14
C TRP A 66 -4.44 -6.38 10.72
N ARG A 67 -3.57 -6.02 11.67
CA ARG A 67 -2.28 -5.36 11.39
C ARG A 67 -1.16 -6.04 12.15
N PHE A 68 -0.10 -6.35 11.41
CA PHE A 68 1.15 -6.90 11.91
C PHE A 68 2.34 -6.05 11.42
N GLY A 69 3.37 -5.87 12.25
CA GLY A 69 4.46 -4.90 12.01
C GLY A 69 5.88 -5.47 11.93
N TYR A 70 6.10 -6.74 12.33
CA TYR A 70 7.45 -7.34 12.37
C TYR A 70 7.39 -8.84 12.15
N LEU A 71 8.19 -9.38 11.21
CA LEU A 71 8.17 -10.78 10.76
C LEU A 71 8.59 -11.84 11.78
N GLN A 72 8.86 -11.48 13.04
CA GLN A 72 9.37 -12.45 14.03
C GLN A 72 8.40 -13.60 14.32
N HIS A 73 7.10 -13.45 14.02
CA HIS A 73 6.13 -14.54 14.13
C HIS A 73 5.21 -14.56 12.90
N TYR A 74 5.50 -15.43 11.93
CA TYR A 74 4.69 -15.69 10.72
C TYR A 74 3.34 -16.35 11.07
N PHE A 75 2.49 -15.65 11.81
CA PHE A 75 1.23 -16.17 12.28
C PHE A 75 0.09 -15.25 11.85
N ILE A 76 -0.80 -15.78 11.01
CA ILE A 76 -2.09 -15.17 10.70
C ILE A 76 -3.17 -15.99 11.39
N PRO A 77 -3.87 -15.44 12.39
CA PRO A 77 -4.98 -16.12 13.01
C PRO A 77 -6.13 -16.29 12.00
N ARG A 78 -6.85 -17.40 12.10
CA ARG A 78 -8.02 -17.68 11.25
C ARG A 78 -9.23 -16.90 11.75
N LEU A 79 -9.32 -15.65 11.33
CA LEU A 79 -10.38 -14.72 11.73
C LEU A 79 -11.49 -14.63 10.67
N LYS A 80 -12.75 -14.64 11.09
CA LYS A 80 -13.91 -14.44 10.19
C LYS A 80 -14.22 -12.94 10.04
N ASN A 81 -14.64 -12.51 8.86
CA ASN A 81 -15.04 -11.12 8.57
C ASN A 81 -13.92 -10.08 8.83
N VAL A 82 -12.66 -10.45 8.58
CA VAL A 82 -11.51 -9.55 8.74
C VAL A 82 -10.78 -9.41 7.40
N SER A 83 -10.49 -8.16 7.03
CA SER A 83 -9.54 -7.85 5.96
C SER A 83 -8.14 -7.80 6.56
N PHE A 84 -7.19 -8.51 5.94
CA PHE A 84 -5.82 -8.53 6.45
C PHE A 84 -5.00 -7.39 5.85
N CYS A 85 -4.30 -6.66 6.71
CA CYS A 85 -3.33 -5.65 6.35
C CYS A 85 -2.00 -5.99 7.01
N ILE A 86 -0.90 -5.78 6.31
CA ILE A 86 0.42 -6.08 6.87
C ILE A 86 1.41 -5.00 6.48
N ASP A 87 2.26 -4.59 7.42
CA ASP A 87 3.37 -3.68 7.16
C ASP A 87 4.66 -4.40 7.56
N ILE A 88 5.55 -4.57 6.60
CA ILE A 88 6.72 -5.42 6.74
C ILE A 88 7.96 -4.56 6.54
N CYS A 89 8.89 -4.64 7.48
CA CYS A 89 10.24 -4.14 7.29
C CYS A 89 11.17 -5.34 7.21
N LEU A 90 11.85 -5.51 6.08
CA LEU A 90 12.86 -6.53 5.86
C LEU A 90 14.25 -5.99 6.23
N GLU A 91 15.05 -6.84 6.86
CA GLU A 91 16.50 -6.64 6.96
C GLU A 91 17.16 -7.43 5.81
N GLU A 92 18.40 -7.10 5.44
CA GLU A 92 19.05 -7.39 4.14
C GLU A 92 19.19 -8.88 3.71
N ASP A 93 18.61 -9.85 4.41
CA ASP A 93 18.80 -11.30 4.17
C ASP A 93 17.83 -11.87 3.11
N LEU A 94 18.39 -12.43 2.03
CA LEU A 94 17.68 -13.16 0.98
C LEU A 94 16.79 -14.30 1.50
N LYS A 95 17.14 -14.92 2.65
CA LYS A 95 16.30 -15.95 3.28
C LYS A 95 14.96 -15.41 3.78
N GLU A 96 14.84 -14.10 3.98
CA GLU A 96 13.57 -13.47 4.36
C GLU A 96 12.59 -13.44 3.18
N MET A 97 13.08 -13.33 1.95
CA MET A 97 12.24 -13.28 0.74
C MET A 97 11.53 -14.62 0.47
N GLU A 98 12.23 -15.75 0.59
CA GLU A 98 11.62 -17.08 0.42
C GLU A 98 10.58 -17.39 1.50
N LYS A 99 10.88 -17.00 2.75
CA LYS A 99 9.94 -17.12 3.86
C LYS A 99 8.72 -16.24 3.65
N LEU A 100 8.93 -15.02 3.15
CA LEU A 100 7.86 -14.08 2.86
C LEU A 100 6.96 -14.58 1.73
N GLU A 101 7.53 -15.17 0.68
CA GLU A 101 6.74 -15.76 -0.39
C GLU A 101 5.96 -16.99 0.07
N THR A 102 6.57 -17.85 0.91
CA THR A 102 5.88 -18.98 1.55
C THR A 102 4.72 -18.51 2.44
N PHE A 103 4.95 -17.41 3.16
CA PHE A 103 3.92 -16.76 3.97
C PHE A 103 2.78 -16.22 3.12
N PHE A 104 3.06 -15.46 2.07
CA PHE A 104 2.02 -14.97 1.15
C PHE A 104 1.26 -16.13 0.51
N SER A 105 1.95 -17.20 0.10
CA SER A 105 1.34 -18.39 -0.49
C SER A 105 0.34 -19.07 0.46
N SER A 106 0.62 -19.10 1.76
CA SER A 106 -0.25 -19.70 2.79
C SER A 106 -1.32 -18.75 3.38
N SER A 107 -1.19 -17.44 3.14
CA SER A 107 -2.07 -16.40 3.70
C SER A 107 -3.35 -16.17 2.88
N PRO A 108 -4.43 -15.59 3.43
CA PRO A 108 -5.52 -15.06 2.59
C PRO A 108 -5.03 -13.87 1.74
N VAL A 109 -5.82 -13.46 0.75
CA VAL A 109 -5.54 -12.22 -0.01
C VAL A 109 -5.65 -11.02 0.93
N PHE A 110 -4.63 -10.18 0.93
CA PHE A 110 -4.56 -9.00 1.78
C PHE A 110 -5.33 -7.83 1.16
N LYS A 111 -5.92 -6.99 2.01
CA LYS A 111 -6.47 -5.71 1.58
C LYS A 111 -5.36 -4.68 1.36
N TRP A 112 -4.31 -4.72 2.19
CA TRP A 112 -3.17 -3.81 2.05
C TRP A 112 -1.86 -4.47 2.47
N ILE A 113 -0.80 -4.22 1.71
CA ILE A 113 0.56 -4.67 2.02
C ILE A 113 1.52 -3.48 1.96
N GLY A 114 2.16 -3.19 3.08
CA GLY A 114 3.34 -2.35 3.19
C GLY A 114 4.59 -3.22 3.20
N LEU A 115 5.56 -2.88 2.36
CA LEU A 115 6.86 -3.53 2.30
C LEU A 115 7.94 -2.47 2.27
N LYS A 116 8.82 -2.50 3.27
CA LYS A 116 10.00 -1.66 3.39
C LYS A 116 11.24 -2.55 3.36
N THR A 117 12.21 -2.22 2.53
CA THR A 117 13.48 -2.95 2.39
C THR A 117 14.63 -1.98 2.17
N MET A 118 15.82 -2.33 2.67
CA MET A 118 17.06 -1.59 2.44
C MET A 118 17.85 -2.11 1.23
N SER A 119 17.40 -3.18 0.58
CA SER A 119 18.09 -3.82 -0.54
C SER A 119 17.14 -4.22 -1.66
N THR A 120 17.73 -4.58 -2.81
CA THR A 120 17.00 -5.04 -4.00
C THR A 120 16.01 -6.15 -3.69
N ILE A 121 14.75 -5.91 -4.01
CA ILE A 121 13.69 -6.93 -3.96
C ILE A 121 13.90 -7.89 -5.13
N LYS A 122 14.22 -9.15 -4.86
CA LYS A 122 14.02 -10.19 -5.87
C LYS A 122 12.53 -10.25 -6.22
N PRO A 123 12.15 -10.25 -7.51
CA PRO A 123 10.74 -10.34 -7.89
C PRO A 123 10.08 -11.55 -7.21
N PHE A 124 8.88 -11.36 -6.70
CA PHE A 124 8.06 -12.47 -6.22
C PHE A 124 7.56 -13.28 -7.42
N THR A 125 7.05 -14.49 -7.17
CA THR A 125 6.45 -15.26 -8.27
C THR A 125 5.24 -14.50 -8.83
N PRO A 126 4.95 -14.58 -10.14
CA PRO A 126 3.80 -13.92 -10.75
C PRO A 126 2.46 -14.21 -10.06
N GLU A 127 2.36 -15.37 -9.40
CA GLU A 127 1.18 -15.84 -8.66
C GLU A 127 1.11 -15.31 -7.22
N SER A 128 2.16 -14.62 -6.73
CA SER A 128 2.25 -14.15 -5.35
C SER A 128 1.03 -13.34 -4.92
N LYS A 129 0.56 -13.58 -3.70
CA LYS A 129 -0.56 -12.82 -3.13
C LYS A 129 -0.22 -11.36 -2.85
N LEU A 130 1.07 -10.99 -2.89
CA LEU A 130 1.50 -9.59 -2.93
C LEU A 130 0.77 -8.82 -4.04
N TYR A 131 0.79 -9.38 -5.25
CA TYR A 131 0.25 -8.75 -6.44
C TYR A 131 -1.27 -8.75 -6.49
N GLN A 132 -1.92 -9.55 -5.64
CA GLN A 132 -3.37 -9.67 -5.56
C GLN A 132 -3.99 -8.71 -4.53
N ALA A 133 -3.16 -8.05 -3.71
CA ALA A 133 -3.66 -7.12 -2.71
C ALA A 133 -4.38 -5.93 -3.33
N GLU A 134 -5.45 -5.43 -2.68
CA GLU A 134 -6.16 -4.25 -3.18
C GLU A 134 -5.26 -3.01 -3.19
N SER A 135 -4.34 -2.90 -2.25
CA SER A 135 -3.36 -1.83 -2.24
C SER A 135 -1.99 -2.26 -1.74
N ILE A 136 -0.95 -1.67 -2.32
CA ILE A 136 0.44 -1.89 -1.92
C ILE A 136 1.15 -0.58 -1.66
N ARG A 137 2.05 -0.60 -0.67
CA ARG A 137 3.08 0.41 -0.47
C ARG A 137 4.43 -0.27 -0.47
N ILE A 138 5.31 0.07 -1.40
CA ILE A 138 6.67 -0.46 -1.45
C ILE A 138 7.65 0.69 -1.26
N SER A 139 8.65 0.48 -0.39
CA SER A 139 9.71 1.45 -0.10
C SER A 139 11.04 0.71 -0.14
N GLN A 140 11.81 0.94 -1.20
CA GLN A 140 13.13 0.35 -1.39
C GLN A 140 14.19 1.44 -1.31
N PHE A 141 15.16 1.26 -0.43
CA PHE A 141 16.26 2.19 -0.25
C PHE A 141 17.56 1.62 -0.85
N TRP A 142 18.49 2.50 -1.23
CA TRP A 142 19.89 2.24 -1.61
C TRP A 142 20.17 1.55 -2.95
N ASP A 143 19.34 0.63 -3.42
CA ASP A 143 19.54 -0.09 -4.69
C ASP A 143 18.64 0.39 -5.83
N ASN A 144 19.02 0.02 -7.05
CA ASN A 144 18.20 0.23 -8.24
C ASN A 144 16.86 -0.48 -8.10
N PHE A 145 15.79 0.29 -8.31
CA PHE A 145 14.43 -0.20 -8.20
C PHE A 145 13.89 -0.53 -9.58
N SER A 146 13.40 -1.76 -9.76
CA SER A 146 12.64 -2.14 -10.95
C SER A 146 11.14 -2.07 -10.64
N LEU A 147 10.50 -1.01 -11.13
CA LEU A 147 9.04 -0.85 -11.12
C LEU A 147 8.38 -1.94 -11.94
N SER A 148 9.00 -2.36 -13.05
CA SER A 148 8.47 -3.43 -13.88
C SER A 148 8.38 -4.73 -13.10
N ALA A 149 9.38 -5.12 -12.31
CA ALA A 149 9.34 -6.34 -11.49
C ALA A 149 8.16 -6.39 -10.50
N ILE A 150 7.73 -5.24 -9.99
CA ILE A 150 6.67 -5.14 -8.99
C ILE A 150 5.31 -4.90 -9.63
N LEU A 151 5.20 -3.93 -10.53
CA LEU A 151 3.92 -3.58 -11.14
C LEU A 151 3.50 -4.59 -12.21
N ARG A 152 4.41 -5.28 -12.89
CA ARG A 152 4.07 -6.17 -14.01
C ARG A 152 2.99 -7.20 -13.69
N HIS A 153 2.95 -7.66 -12.45
CA HIS A 153 1.98 -8.65 -11.98
C HIS A 153 0.87 -8.07 -11.11
N PHE A 154 0.96 -6.80 -10.71
CA PHE A 154 0.02 -6.18 -9.79
C PHE A 154 -1.40 -6.08 -10.38
N LYS A 155 -2.39 -6.53 -9.60
CA LYS A 155 -3.81 -6.61 -9.96
C LYS A 155 -4.71 -5.74 -9.06
N GLY A 156 -4.11 -4.99 -8.14
CA GLY A 156 -4.85 -4.18 -7.17
C GLY A 156 -5.31 -2.84 -7.72
N ARG A 157 -5.83 -2.02 -6.81
CA ARG A 157 -6.47 -0.73 -7.07
C ARG A 157 -5.54 0.45 -6.80
N GLN A 158 -4.74 0.38 -5.74
CA GLN A 158 -3.90 1.51 -5.33
C GLN A 158 -2.46 1.08 -5.04
N ALA A 159 -1.50 1.69 -5.71
CA ALA A 159 -0.08 1.42 -5.48
C ALA A 159 0.66 2.71 -5.09
N THR A 160 1.52 2.62 -4.08
CA THR A 160 2.51 3.64 -3.76
C THR A 160 3.88 3.00 -3.76
N VAL A 161 4.79 3.56 -4.54
CA VAL A 161 6.13 3.02 -4.68
C VAL A 161 7.10 4.17 -4.43
N MET A 162 8.10 3.90 -3.60
CA MET A 162 9.14 4.85 -3.22
C MET A 162 10.49 4.18 -3.40
N CYS A 163 11.38 4.81 -4.17
CA CYS A 163 12.74 4.33 -4.38
C CYS A 163 13.76 5.47 -4.35
N ASP A 164 15.01 5.17 -3.99
CA ASP A 164 16.07 6.18 -3.99
C ASP A 164 16.65 6.44 -5.38
N ARG A 165 16.67 5.43 -6.26
CA ARG A 165 17.27 5.51 -7.59
C ARG A 165 16.31 5.01 -8.66
N TRP A 166 16.31 5.73 -9.79
CA TRP A 166 15.53 5.44 -10.98
C TRP A 166 16.40 5.67 -12.22
N GLU A 167 16.56 4.66 -13.07
CA GLU A 167 17.58 4.68 -14.13
C GLU A 167 17.06 5.26 -15.46
N ASN A 168 15.83 4.93 -15.88
CA ASN A 168 15.27 5.43 -17.14
C ASN A 168 13.74 5.42 -17.16
N SER A 169 13.13 6.09 -18.14
CA SER A 169 11.67 6.18 -18.31
C SER A 169 11.04 4.94 -18.97
N GLU A 170 11.82 3.96 -19.45
CA GLU A 170 11.32 2.83 -20.24
C GLU A 170 10.28 2.00 -19.48
N GLU A 171 10.51 1.75 -18.18
CA GLU A 171 9.57 0.99 -17.35
C GLU A 171 8.24 1.74 -17.16
N LEU A 172 8.27 3.08 -17.11
CA LEU A 172 7.07 3.89 -17.02
C LEU A 172 6.32 3.90 -18.35
N ILE A 173 7.05 3.96 -19.47
CA ILE A 173 6.49 3.86 -20.82
C ILE A 173 5.81 2.50 -21.00
N GLU A 174 6.47 1.40 -20.61
CA GLU A 174 5.90 0.04 -20.64
C GLU A 174 4.61 -0.01 -19.81
N PHE A 175 4.65 0.51 -18.57
CA PHE A 175 3.49 0.57 -17.68
C PHE A 175 2.30 1.31 -18.34
N VAL A 176 2.52 2.53 -18.84
CA VAL A 176 1.44 3.33 -19.44
C VAL A 176 0.93 2.66 -20.70
N ASN A 177 1.79 2.10 -21.55
CA ASN A 177 1.38 1.43 -22.79
C ASN A 177 0.54 0.18 -22.52
N ARG A 178 0.90 -0.64 -21.52
CA ARG A 178 0.11 -1.81 -21.12
C ARG A 178 -1.24 -1.43 -20.49
N TRP A 179 -1.30 -0.32 -19.76
CA TRP A 179 -2.59 0.22 -19.29
C TRP A 179 -3.43 0.75 -20.46
N LYS A 180 -2.84 1.53 -21.37
CA LYS A 180 -3.51 2.10 -22.55
C LYS A 180 -4.03 1.03 -23.50
N SER A 181 -3.29 -0.05 -23.72
CA SER A 181 -3.75 -1.17 -24.55
C SER A 181 -4.84 -2.01 -23.88
N GLY A 182 -5.06 -1.82 -22.56
CA GLY A 182 -5.96 -2.64 -21.76
C GLY A 182 -5.42 -4.03 -21.45
N GLU A 183 -4.15 -4.30 -21.73
CA GLU A 183 -3.47 -5.56 -21.42
C GLU A 183 -3.35 -5.80 -19.91
N ALA A 184 -3.08 -4.74 -19.14
CA ALA A 184 -2.86 -4.83 -17.70
C ALA A 184 -3.59 -3.73 -16.92
N PHE A 185 -3.55 -3.85 -15.58
CA PHE A 185 -3.95 -2.80 -14.64
C PHE A 185 -5.44 -2.38 -14.73
N GLN A 186 -6.33 -3.30 -15.07
CA GLN A 186 -7.75 -3.00 -15.30
C GLN A 186 -8.46 -2.46 -14.05
N LYS A 187 -8.01 -2.88 -12.87
CA LYS A 187 -8.53 -2.45 -11.56
C LYS A 187 -7.79 -1.25 -10.97
N LEU A 188 -6.70 -0.79 -11.59
CA LEU A 188 -5.90 0.30 -11.04
C LEU A 188 -6.71 1.60 -11.04
N GLU A 189 -6.67 2.28 -9.92
CA GLU A 189 -7.36 3.55 -9.66
C GLU A 189 -6.38 4.69 -9.37
N HIS A 190 -5.29 4.37 -8.68
CA HIS A 190 -4.28 5.35 -8.29
C HIS A 190 -2.89 4.72 -8.15
N LEU A 191 -1.91 5.29 -8.82
CA LEU A 191 -0.50 4.97 -8.64
C LEU A 191 0.26 6.24 -8.27
N LYS A 192 1.08 6.15 -7.22
CA LYS A 192 2.05 7.17 -6.81
C LYS A 192 3.44 6.56 -6.87
N PHE A 193 4.31 7.17 -7.66
CA PHE A 193 5.70 6.77 -7.78
C PHE A 193 6.59 7.93 -7.34
N LYS A 194 7.43 7.72 -6.32
CA LYS A 194 8.24 8.76 -5.70
C LYS A 194 9.71 8.36 -5.69
N PHE A 195 10.59 9.24 -6.14
CA PHE A 195 12.03 8.96 -6.19
C PHE A 195 12.88 10.20 -6.00
N ASN A 196 14.10 10.01 -5.51
CA ASN A 196 15.06 11.11 -5.42
C ASN A 196 15.53 11.47 -6.81
N ARG A 197 15.52 12.77 -7.13
CA ARG A 197 15.91 13.27 -8.43
C ARG A 197 17.41 13.16 -8.58
N ASN A 198 17.86 12.17 -9.34
CA ASN A 198 19.15 12.22 -10.02
C ASN A 198 18.84 12.69 -11.44
N GLU A 199 19.23 13.91 -11.81
CA GLU A 199 19.31 14.62 -13.13
C GLU A 199 18.64 14.07 -14.44
N ILE A 200 17.82 13.03 -14.43
CA ILE A 200 17.69 12.05 -15.54
C ILE A 200 16.24 11.86 -16.01
N LEU A 201 15.20 12.35 -15.31
CA LEU A 201 13.83 12.16 -15.81
C LEU A 201 13.57 13.06 -17.03
N ASP A 202 13.89 12.53 -18.21
CA ASP A 202 13.57 13.14 -19.48
C ASP A 202 12.05 13.15 -19.67
N LYS A 203 11.44 14.32 -19.51
CA LYS A 203 10.00 14.54 -19.75
C LYS A 203 9.59 14.21 -21.20
N GLY A 204 10.54 13.94 -22.10
CA GLY A 204 10.34 13.36 -23.42
C GLY A 204 9.52 12.07 -23.42
N PHE A 205 9.53 11.28 -22.34
CA PHE A 205 8.68 10.09 -22.24
C PHE A 205 7.18 10.40 -22.36
N LEU A 206 6.75 11.62 -22.00
CA LEU A 206 5.35 12.05 -22.15
C LEU A 206 4.92 12.06 -23.63
N ASN A 207 5.84 12.42 -24.53
CA ASN A 207 5.59 12.36 -25.97
C ASN A 207 5.50 10.91 -26.43
N GLU A 208 6.37 10.04 -25.91
CA GLU A 208 6.41 8.62 -26.27
C GLU A 208 5.14 7.87 -25.85
N ILE A 209 4.61 8.14 -24.65
CA ILE A 209 3.32 7.57 -24.21
C ILE A 209 2.11 8.24 -24.89
N GLY A 210 2.33 9.27 -25.72
CA GLY A 210 1.29 9.97 -26.46
C GLY A 210 0.22 10.58 -25.56
N VAL A 211 0.63 11.43 -24.60
CA VAL A 211 -0.32 12.16 -23.76
C VAL A 211 -1.17 13.13 -24.57
N LYS A 212 -2.41 13.29 -24.14
CA LYS A 212 -3.30 14.38 -24.55
C LYS A 212 -3.21 15.51 -23.53
N CYS A 213 -3.34 16.74 -24.00
CA CYS A 213 -3.28 17.93 -23.16
C CYS A 213 -4.65 18.62 -23.11
N ILE A 214 -5.08 18.96 -21.91
CA ILE A 214 -6.14 19.92 -21.65
C ILE A 214 -5.59 21.31 -21.98
N ASP A 215 -6.43 22.15 -22.59
CA ASP A 215 -6.09 23.54 -22.88
C ASP A 215 -5.55 24.23 -21.62
N ALA A 216 -4.44 24.96 -21.76
CA ALA A 216 -3.77 25.63 -20.65
C ALA A 216 -4.64 26.70 -19.98
N THR A 217 -5.67 27.20 -20.65
CA THR A 217 -6.63 28.19 -20.12
C THR A 217 -7.75 27.57 -19.29
N LYS A 218 -7.94 26.25 -19.39
CA LYS A 218 -9.01 25.52 -18.70
C LYS A 218 -8.55 24.92 -17.39
N GLN A 219 -9.46 24.79 -16.43
CA GLN A 219 -9.14 24.18 -15.14
C GLN A 219 -9.32 22.65 -15.22
N PRO A 220 -8.27 21.84 -14.98
CA PRO A 220 -8.43 20.40 -14.93
C PRO A 220 -9.27 19.96 -13.72
N PRO A 221 -10.05 18.88 -13.83
CA PRO A 221 -10.74 18.30 -12.70
C PRO A 221 -9.73 17.69 -11.70
N THR A 222 -10.12 17.69 -10.42
CA THR A 222 -9.29 17.09 -9.35
C THR A 222 -9.64 15.62 -9.18
N HIS A 223 -8.68 14.73 -9.42
CA HIS A 223 -8.83 13.30 -9.09
C HIS A 223 -8.44 13.07 -7.64
N THR A 224 -9.34 12.46 -6.87
CA THR A 224 -9.13 12.11 -5.46
C THR A 224 -10.03 10.93 -5.11
N LEU A 225 -9.50 9.94 -4.39
CA LEU A 225 -10.22 8.73 -4.02
C LEU A 225 -10.02 8.42 -2.53
N PRO A 226 -10.96 7.73 -1.86
CA PRO A 226 -10.69 7.14 -0.55
C PRO A 226 -9.49 6.19 -0.62
N LYS A 227 -8.57 6.27 0.35
CA LYS A 227 -7.50 5.27 0.46
C LYS A 227 -8.11 3.92 0.80
N VAL A 228 -7.68 2.85 0.11
CA VAL A 228 -8.05 1.46 0.43
C VAL A 228 -7.71 1.14 1.90
N TYR A 229 -6.64 1.75 2.42
CA TYR A 229 -6.24 1.66 3.80
C TYR A 229 -5.53 2.94 4.26
N ASN A 230 -5.97 3.50 5.40
CA ASN A 230 -5.39 4.69 6.01
C ASN A 230 -4.63 4.32 7.30
N TRP A 231 -3.36 4.70 7.40
CA TRP A 231 -2.49 4.32 8.50
C TRP A 231 -2.63 5.26 9.70
N TYR A 232 -3.28 4.80 10.77
CA TYR A 232 -3.62 5.62 11.95
C TYR A 232 -2.46 6.32 12.70
N TYR A 233 -1.19 5.97 12.46
CA TYR A 233 -0.05 6.57 13.19
C TYR A 233 0.54 7.81 12.51
N GLN A 234 0.11 8.11 11.30
CA GLN A 234 0.34 9.41 10.68
C GLN A 234 -1.06 10.00 10.49
N GLN A 235 -1.27 11.26 10.85
CA GLN A 235 -2.49 11.97 10.47
C GLN A 235 -2.44 12.15 8.94
N THR A 236 -2.70 11.07 8.21
CA THR A 236 -2.76 11.08 6.76
C THR A 236 -4.20 11.25 6.35
N GLU A 237 -4.42 12.17 5.40
CA GLU A 237 -5.73 12.42 4.81
C GLU A 237 -6.41 11.09 4.40
N PRO A 238 -7.73 10.95 4.64
CA PRO A 238 -8.46 9.73 4.32
C PRO A 238 -8.49 9.44 2.82
N THR A 239 -8.14 10.43 2.01
CA THR A 239 -8.09 10.34 0.55
C THR A 239 -6.67 10.22 0.02
N THR A 240 -6.54 9.78 -1.23
CA THR A 240 -5.31 9.86 -2.02
C THR A 240 -4.87 11.31 -2.16
N ASP A 241 -3.59 11.52 -2.49
CA ASP A 241 -3.11 12.85 -2.82
C ASP A 241 -3.87 13.35 -4.06
N PRO A 242 -4.31 14.63 -4.09
CA PRO A 242 -5.09 15.16 -5.19
C PRO A 242 -4.22 15.24 -6.46
N ILE A 243 -4.77 14.79 -7.59
CA ILE A 243 -4.14 14.90 -8.90
C ILE A 243 -4.92 15.91 -9.72
N ILE A 244 -4.29 17.06 -9.96
CA ILE A 244 -4.80 18.11 -10.83
C ILE A 244 -3.82 18.20 -12.00
N SER A 245 -4.15 17.56 -13.12
CA SER A 245 -3.24 17.48 -14.27
C SER A 245 -3.88 17.92 -15.57
N HIS A 246 -3.14 18.72 -16.34
CA HIS A 246 -3.47 19.04 -17.73
C HIS A 246 -3.14 17.90 -18.69
N THR A 247 -2.43 16.86 -18.27
CA THR A 247 -2.06 15.74 -19.16
C THR A 247 -2.80 14.46 -18.76
N TYR A 248 -3.27 13.75 -19.78
CA TYR A 248 -3.99 12.49 -19.60
C TYR A 248 -3.74 11.53 -20.77
N VAL A 249 -4.05 10.26 -20.55
CA VAL A 249 -4.05 9.20 -21.56
C VAL A 249 -5.39 8.48 -21.56
N VAL A 250 -5.69 7.82 -22.67
CA VAL A 250 -6.97 7.12 -22.88
C VAL A 250 -6.69 5.65 -23.15
N ARG A 251 -7.45 4.78 -22.49
CA ARG A 251 -7.39 3.33 -22.67
C ARG A 251 -8.21 2.91 -23.88
N ALA A 252 -7.58 2.16 -24.78
CA ALA A 252 -8.16 1.74 -26.05
C ALA A 252 -9.35 0.78 -25.91
N THR A 253 -9.36 -0.06 -24.87
CA THR A 253 -10.36 -1.12 -24.73
C THR A 253 -11.72 -0.64 -24.21
N ASP A 254 -11.76 0.41 -23.40
CA ASP A 254 -12.99 0.90 -22.75
C ASP A 254 -13.08 2.42 -22.67
N ASN A 255 -12.22 3.13 -23.39
CA ASN A 255 -12.17 4.59 -23.47
C ASN A 255 -11.96 5.30 -22.12
N ARG A 256 -11.50 4.58 -21.07
CA ARG A 256 -11.25 5.19 -19.76
C ARG A 256 -10.06 6.13 -19.78
N VAL A 257 -10.13 7.17 -18.95
CA VAL A 257 -9.08 8.19 -18.83
C VAL A 257 -8.18 7.95 -17.63
N ALA A 258 -6.89 8.23 -17.78
CA ALA A 258 -5.97 8.40 -16.65
C ALA A 258 -5.22 9.74 -16.74
N SER A 259 -5.28 10.53 -15.67
CA SER A 259 -4.48 11.76 -15.51
C SER A 259 -3.08 11.42 -15.05
N ILE A 260 -2.08 12.10 -15.61
CA ILE A 260 -0.65 11.92 -15.27
C ILE A 260 -0.12 13.23 -14.70
N LEU A 261 0.32 13.27 -13.44
CA LEU A 261 0.92 14.48 -12.86
C LEU A 261 2.37 14.21 -12.49
N ILE A 262 3.27 15.08 -12.90
CA ILE A 262 4.65 15.08 -12.43
C ILE A 262 4.83 16.28 -11.53
N GLN A 263 5.23 16.05 -10.29
CA GLN A 263 5.46 17.08 -9.29
C GLN A 263 6.89 16.99 -8.76
N GLU A 264 7.56 18.14 -8.72
CA GLU A 264 8.87 18.32 -8.11
C GLU A 264 8.66 18.91 -6.71
N ASP A 265 9.27 18.32 -5.68
CA ASP A 265 9.19 18.75 -4.28
C ASP A 265 10.57 18.67 -3.62
N MET A 266 10.77 19.42 -2.54
CA MET A 266 12.00 19.37 -1.75
C MET A 266 11.78 18.50 -0.51
N SER A 267 12.65 17.51 -0.33
CA SER A 267 12.65 16.69 0.88
C SER A 267 13.03 17.51 2.12
N ARG A 268 12.75 16.95 3.30
CA ARG A 268 13.22 17.52 4.57
C ARG A 268 14.75 17.53 4.70
N SER A 269 15.45 16.68 3.96
CA SER A 269 16.92 16.62 3.88
C SER A 269 17.51 17.62 2.86
N GLY A 270 16.67 18.37 2.13
CA GLY A 270 17.11 19.31 1.09
C GLY A 270 17.35 18.67 -0.29
N GLU A 271 17.15 17.36 -0.42
CA GLU A 271 17.20 16.63 -1.69
C GLU A 271 15.93 16.85 -2.50
N TRP A 272 16.05 17.01 -3.82
CA TRP A 272 14.91 17.09 -4.72
C TRP A 272 14.26 15.72 -4.89
N ILE A 273 12.94 15.69 -4.80
CA ILE A 273 12.13 14.50 -5.01
C ILE A 273 11.19 14.77 -6.18
N GLU A 274 11.19 13.85 -7.13
CA GLU A 274 10.17 13.80 -8.17
C GLU A 274 9.10 12.78 -7.80
N THR A 275 7.85 13.17 -8.02
CA THR A 275 6.70 12.30 -7.81
C THR A 275 5.85 12.27 -9.07
N ILE A 276 5.61 11.06 -9.58
CA ILE A 276 4.70 10.79 -10.68
C ILE A 276 3.42 10.21 -10.10
N TYR A 277 2.29 10.83 -10.44
CA TYR A 277 0.96 10.35 -10.11
C TYR A 277 0.25 9.89 -11.37
N PHE A 278 -0.48 8.80 -11.26
CA PHE A 278 -1.33 8.25 -12.30
C PHE A 278 -2.70 7.94 -11.70
N GLY A 279 -3.70 8.76 -12.03
CA GLY A 279 -5.05 8.68 -11.49
C GLY A 279 -6.04 8.24 -12.55
N VAL A 280 -6.65 7.07 -12.36
CA VAL A 280 -7.62 6.51 -13.31
C VAL A 280 -9.02 6.98 -12.96
N TRP A 281 -9.70 7.57 -13.93
CA TRP A 281 -11.08 7.99 -13.82
C TRP A 281 -12.03 6.84 -14.18
N ASP A 282 -13.08 6.66 -13.40
CA ASP A 282 -14.22 5.83 -13.80
C ASP A 282 -15.14 6.62 -14.75
N LYS A 283 -14.55 7.07 -15.86
CA LYS A 283 -15.18 7.89 -16.91
C LYS A 283 -14.53 7.61 -18.24
N THR A 284 -15.35 7.59 -19.28
CA THR A 284 -14.89 7.65 -20.67
C THR A 284 -14.23 9.01 -20.96
N GLU A 285 -13.50 9.11 -22.06
CA GLU A 285 -12.90 10.39 -22.48
C GLU A 285 -13.95 11.49 -22.63
N GLU A 286 -15.08 11.22 -23.27
CA GLU A 286 -16.14 12.22 -23.44
C GLU A 286 -16.73 12.70 -22.10
N GLU A 287 -16.92 11.80 -21.14
CA GLU A 287 -17.41 12.14 -19.81
C GLU A 287 -16.37 12.90 -18.99
N PHE A 288 -15.09 12.54 -19.13
CA PHE A 288 -13.98 13.24 -18.49
C PHE A 288 -13.86 14.68 -19.01
N LEU A 289 -13.96 14.87 -20.33
CA LEU A 289 -13.87 16.19 -20.95
C LEU A 289 -15.01 17.13 -20.55
N LYS A 290 -16.19 16.59 -20.15
CA LYS A 290 -17.30 17.36 -19.59
C LYS A 290 -17.06 17.86 -18.17
N LEU A 291 -16.03 17.35 -17.48
CA LEU A 291 -15.63 17.83 -16.15
C LEU A 291 -14.70 19.05 -16.21
N ILE A 292 -14.23 19.41 -17.41
CA ILE A 292 -13.29 20.50 -17.61
C ILE A 292 -14.08 21.79 -17.78
N ASP A 293 -13.82 22.76 -16.92
CA ASP A 293 -14.39 24.10 -16.98
C ASP A 293 -13.75 24.95 -18.09
#